data_AF-A0A8A2U9X7-F1
#
_entry.id   AF-A0A8A2U9X7-F1
#
_cell.length_a   1.000
_cell.length_b   1.000
_cell.length_c   1.000
_cell.angle_alpha   90.00
_cell.angle_beta   90.00
_cell.angle_gamma   90.00
#
_symmetry.space_group_name_H-M   'P 1'
#
loop_
_entity.id
_entity.type
_entity.pdbx_description
1 polymer ?
#
loop_
_entity_poly.entity_id
_entity_poly.type
_entity_poly.pdbx_seq_one_letter_code
_entity_poly.pdbx_strand_id
1 'polypeptide(L)'
;MTGEQLYVSHAPGDLELVQDLFSTVKNFPFGVHIALEEVESGRSRKRLEGRLANSNIVVAVLTADAAENRWINQEMGYAVAKGIPVLPVYDESVSRRGFVSDVEGITIDRNNLSFTIFNLLCRLRSELAPLGALSVPNWYIRFPCTIPDCGHPVTLELEQGQTKLWKLHKHGKLLTTSCEDCGSTYFFNPATIGFVSRDDGASP
;
A
#
# COMPACT_ATOMS: atom_id res chain seq x y z
N MET A 1 -14.68 -10.82 5.68
CA MET A 1 -13.71 -9.75 5.35
C MET A 1 -12.77 -9.62 6.55
N THR A 2 -11.62 -10.30 6.50
CA THR A 2 -10.66 -10.39 7.61
C THR A 2 -9.30 -9.88 7.13
N GLY A 3 -9.29 -8.70 6.51
CA GLY A 3 -8.08 -8.04 6.02
C GLY A 3 -7.74 -6.85 6.89
N GLU A 4 -6.44 -6.63 7.11
CA GLU A 4 -5.92 -5.46 7.80
C GLU A 4 -6.40 -4.18 7.10
N GLN A 5 -6.76 -3.17 7.90
CA GLN A 5 -7.29 -1.90 7.42
C GLN A 5 -6.19 -0.83 7.50
N LEU A 6 -5.85 -0.27 6.34
CA LEU A 6 -4.91 0.83 6.20
C LEU A 6 -5.68 2.12 5.94
N TYR A 7 -5.44 3.14 6.78
CA TYR A 7 -5.93 4.49 6.56
C TYR A 7 -4.80 5.36 6.00
N VAL A 8 -5.03 6.09 4.92
CA VAL A 8 -4.04 7.00 4.31
C VAL A 8 -4.49 8.44 4.49
N SER A 9 -3.77 9.17 5.33
CA SER A 9 -3.92 10.61 5.57
C SER A 9 -2.98 11.40 4.65
N HIS A 10 -3.50 12.40 3.95
CA HIS A 10 -2.72 13.22 3.00
C HIS A 10 -3.35 14.59 2.79
N ALA A 11 -2.61 15.57 2.24
CA ALA A 11 -3.22 16.84 1.85
C ALA A 11 -3.99 16.68 0.53
N PRO A 12 -5.06 17.44 0.29
CA PRO A 12 -5.86 17.31 -0.94
C PRO A 12 -5.02 17.40 -2.23
N GLY A 13 -3.99 18.25 -2.25
CA GLY A 13 -3.05 18.40 -3.38
C GLY A 13 -2.19 17.17 -3.67
N ASP A 14 -2.04 16.25 -2.71
CA ASP A 14 -1.21 15.04 -2.85
C ASP A 14 -1.99 13.84 -3.42
N LEU A 15 -3.25 14.00 -3.82
CA LEU A 15 -4.10 12.87 -4.19
C LEU A 15 -3.49 12.01 -5.30
N GLU A 16 -2.94 12.62 -6.34
CA GLU A 16 -2.31 11.90 -7.45
C GLU A 16 -1.11 11.06 -6.98
N LEU A 17 -0.21 11.68 -6.21
CA LEU A 17 0.94 11.00 -5.60
C LEU A 17 0.50 9.82 -4.72
N VAL A 18 -0.54 10.02 -3.91
CA VAL A 18 -1.10 8.99 -3.03
C VAL A 18 -1.72 7.86 -3.85
N GLN A 19 -2.44 8.17 -4.93
CA GLN A 19 -3.00 7.16 -5.81
C GLN A 19 -1.90 6.31 -6.45
N ASP A 20 -0.79 6.91 -6.87
CA ASP A 20 0.36 6.21 -7.43
C ASP A 20 1.04 5.31 -6.39
N LEU A 21 1.36 5.85 -5.21
CA LEU A 21 2.02 5.12 -4.13
C LEU A 21 1.21 3.91 -3.64
N PHE A 22 -0.11 4.03 -3.59
CA PHE A 22 -1.01 2.98 -3.10
C PHE A 22 -1.69 2.17 -4.21
N SER A 23 -1.33 2.41 -5.48
CA SER A 23 -1.92 1.71 -6.63
C SER A 23 -1.78 0.19 -6.52
N THR A 24 -0.59 -0.30 -6.15
CA THR A 24 -0.32 -1.74 -5.99
C THR A 24 -0.66 -2.25 -4.59
N VAL A 25 -0.62 -1.41 -3.55
CA VAL A 25 -1.03 -1.77 -2.19
C VAL A 25 -2.50 -2.21 -2.14
N LYS A 26 -3.37 -1.59 -2.95
CA LYS A 26 -4.79 -1.96 -3.09
C LYS A 26 -5.02 -3.37 -3.64
N ASN A 27 -4.02 -4.00 -4.24
CA ASN A 27 -4.12 -5.36 -4.78
C ASN A 27 -3.90 -6.44 -3.70
N PHE A 28 -3.42 -6.05 -2.52
CA PHE A 28 -3.30 -6.94 -1.39
C PHE A 28 -4.65 -7.13 -0.69
N PRO A 29 -4.82 -8.18 0.13
CA PRO A 29 -6.03 -8.40 0.91
C PRO A 29 -6.21 -7.39 2.08
N PHE A 30 -5.75 -6.15 1.92
CA PHE A 30 -5.93 -5.04 2.86
C PHE A 30 -7.11 -4.16 2.44
N GLY A 31 -7.84 -3.64 3.42
CA GLY A 31 -8.73 -2.52 3.17
C GLY A 31 -7.93 -1.22 3.14
N VAL A 32 -7.70 -0.64 1.96
CA VAL A 32 -7.01 0.65 1.84
C VAL A 32 -8.04 1.78 1.73
N HIS A 33 -8.04 2.69 2.69
CA HIS A 33 -8.86 3.89 2.68
C HIS A 33 -8.01 5.14 2.50
N ILE A 34 -8.12 5.79 1.33
CA ILE A 34 -7.49 7.09 1.06
C ILE A 34 -8.47 8.20 1.47
N ALA A 35 -8.02 9.13 2.34
CA ALA A 35 -8.82 10.24 2.83
C ALA A 35 -9.05 11.31 1.74
N LEU A 36 -10.30 11.54 1.35
CA LEU A 36 -10.67 12.50 0.29
C LEU A 36 -11.41 13.71 0.89
N GLU A 37 -10.72 14.54 1.67
CA GLU A 37 -11.42 15.55 2.49
C GLU A 37 -11.95 16.78 1.73
N GLU A 38 -11.50 17.11 0.51
CA GLU A 38 -12.11 18.24 -0.23
C GLU A 38 -13.55 17.96 -0.72
N VAL A 39 -14.02 16.71 -0.70
CA VAL A 39 -15.37 16.33 -1.17
C VAL A 39 -16.33 16.01 -0.02
N GLU A 40 -15.85 15.99 1.23
CA GLU A 40 -16.65 15.68 2.41
C GLU A 40 -16.99 16.90 3.28
N SER A 41 -16.99 18.12 2.70
CA SER A 41 -17.53 19.33 3.33
C SER A 41 -19.04 19.19 3.58
N GLY A 42 -19.42 18.46 4.62
CA GLY A 42 -20.80 18.11 4.96
C GLY A 42 -20.98 16.74 5.63
N ARG A 43 -19.98 15.86 5.65
CA ARG A 43 -20.07 14.58 6.38
C ARG A 43 -19.56 14.74 7.81
N SER A 44 -20.37 14.23 8.75
CA SER A 44 -20.14 14.31 10.20
C SER A 44 -18.78 13.74 10.60
N ARG A 45 -18.02 14.51 11.41
CA ARG A 45 -16.77 14.17 12.11
C ARG A 45 -16.76 12.75 12.71
N LYS A 46 -17.92 12.26 13.16
CA LYS A 46 -18.10 10.89 13.70
C LYS A 46 -17.79 9.78 12.70
N ARG A 47 -17.95 10.02 11.39
CA ARG A 47 -17.73 9.02 10.34
C ARG A 47 -16.24 8.83 10.04
N LEU A 48 -15.46 9.92 10.07
CA LEU A 48 -14.00 9.88 9.91
C LEU A 48 -13.35 9.22 11.12
N GLU A 49 -13.78 9.59 12.33
CA GLU A 49 -13.38 8.89 13.58
C GLU A 49 -13.66 7.39 13.49
N GLY A 50 -14.81 6.99 12.95
CA GLY A 50 -15.15 5.58 12.79
C GLY A 50 -14.24 4.81 11.83
N ARG A 51 -13.77 5.42 10.74
CA ARG A 51 -12.85 4.74 9.80
C ARG A 51 -11.45 4.64 10.37
N LEU A 52 -10.95 5.75 10.93
CA LEU A 52 -9.63 5.80 11.52
C LEU A 52 -9.54 4.88 12.75
N ALA A 53 -10.55 4.84 13.62
CA ALA A 53 -10.58 3.97 14.80
C ALA A 53 -10.60 2.47 14.48
N ASN A 54 -11.03 2.08 13.27
CA ASN A 54 -11.04 0.68 12.83
C ASN A 54 -9.81 0.33 11.98
N SER A 55 -8.86 1.25 11.81
CA SER A 55 -7.61 0.98 11.09
C SER A 55 -6.59 0.24 11.96
N ASN A 56 -5.83 -0.64 11.34
CA ASN A 56 -4.68 -1.30 11.96
C ASN A 56 -3.42 -0.44 11.91
N ILE A 57 -3.34 0.45 10.92
CA ILE A 57 -2.24 1.37 10.71
C ILE A 57 -2.73 2.61 9.95
N VAL A 58 -2.17 3.78 10.31
CA VAL A 58 -2.34 5.03 9.58
C VAL A 58 -1.04 5.33 8.82
N VAL A 59 -1.11 5.55 7.52
CA VAL A 59 0.00 6.13 6.75
C VAL A 59 -0.26 7.62 6.58
N ALA A 60 0.64 8.44 7.11
CA ALA A 60 0.58 9.89 6.95
C ALA A 60 1.55 10.32 5.84
N VAL A 61 1.02 10.83 4.73
CA VAL A 61 1.80 11.35 3.61
C VAL A 61 2.09 12.83 3.87
N LEU A 62 3.36 13.14 4.12
CA LEU A 62 3.84 14.44 4.59
C LEU A 62 4.68 15.13 3.51
N THR A 63 4.00 15.76 2.58
CA THR A 63 4.60 16.72 1.63
C THR A 63 4.58 18.14 2.21
N ALA A 64 5.05 19.12 1.44
CA ALA A 64 4.98 20.53 1.83
C ALA A 64 3.53 20.98 2.11
N ASP A 65 2.57 20.49 1.32
CA ASP A 65 1.15 20.83 1.45
C ASP A 65 0.52 20.18 2.71
N ALA A 66 1.05 19.03 3.11
CA ALA A 66 0.60 18.29 4.29
C ALA A 66 1.17 18.84 5.61
N ALA A 67 2.38 19.42 5.60
CA ALA A 67 3.10 19.82 6.80
C ALA A 67 2.31 20.80 7.70
N GLU A 68 1.57 21.73 7.09
CA GLU A 68 0.77 22.74 7.79
C GLU A 68 -0.73 22.41 7.79
N ASN A 69 -1.12 21.22 7.29
CA ASN A 69 -2.52 20.83 7.21
C ASN A 69 -3.04 20.43 8.61
N ARG A 70 -4.02 21.18 9.10
CA ARG A 70 -4.62 20.96 10.42
C ARG A 70 -5.29 19.58 10.55
N TRP A 71 -5.87 19.07 9.48
CA TRP A 71 -6.62 17.81 9.50
C TRP A 71 -5.71 16.60 9.59
N ILE A 72 -4.64 16.58 8.80
CA ILE A 72 -3.60 15.53 8.89
C ILE A 72 -3.04 15.48 10.32
N ASN A 73 -2.75 16.64 10.91
CA ASN A 73 -2.30 16.72 12.30
C ASN A 73 -3.33 16.18 13.31
N GLN A 74 -4.63 16.39 13.09
CA GLN A 74 -5.69 15.84 13.94
C GLN A 74 -5.85 14.32 13.77
N GLU A 75 -5.76 13.82 12.55
CA GLU A 75 -5.84 12.39 12.25
C GLU A 75 -4.66 11.64 12.88
N MET A 76 -3.44 12.15 12.71
CA MET A 76 -2.26 11.61 13.38
C MET A 76 -2.40 11.65 14.90
N GLY A 77 -2.85 12.78 15.46
CA GLY A 77 -3.07 12.92 16.90
C GLY A 77 -4.11 11.95 17.45
N TYR A 78 -5.20 11.73 16.72
CA TYR A 78 -6.23 10.75 17.08
C TYR A 78 -5.67 9.32 17.04
N ALA A 79 -4.96 8.97 15.97
CA ALA A 79 -4.37 7.64 15.80
C ALA A 79 -3.44 7.30 16.98
N VAL A 80 -2.53 8.23 17.31
CA VAL A 80 -1.60 8.11 18.42
C VAL A 80 -2.34 7.97 19.75
N ALA A 81 -3.36 8.81 20.00
CA ALA A 81 -4.18 8.73 21.20
C ALA A 81 -4.95 7.41 21.35
N LYS A 82 -5.20 6.69 20.24
CA LYS A 82 -5.83 5.37 20.21
C LYS A 82 -4.84 4.22 20.18
N GLY A 83 -3.53 4.48 20.18
CA GLY A 83 -2.50 3.45 20.06
C GLY A 83 -2.43 2.80 18.68
N ILE A 84 -2.95 3.46 17.64
CA ILE A 84 -2.85 3.01 16.26
C ILE A 84 -1.50 3.48 15.72
N PRO A 85 -0.65 2.59 15.18
CA PRO A 85 0.65 2.98 14.64
C PRO A 85 0.48 3.95 13.47
N VAL A 86 1.33 4.98 13.45
CA VAL A 86 1.40 5.97 12.37
C VAL A 86 2.71 5.77 11.62
N LEU A 87 2.64 5.42 10.33
CA LEU A 87 3.79 5.30 9.44
C LEU A 87 3.92 6.60 8.61
N PRO A 88 4.92 7.45 8.87
CA PRO A 88 5.15 8.64 8.05
C PRO A 88 5.79 8.27 6.70
N VAL A 89 5.24 8.80 5.62
CA VAL A 89 5.81 8.78 4.26
C VAL A 89 6.01 10.23 3.83
N TYR A 90 7.24 10.69 3.65
CA TYR A 90 7.53 12.14 3.65
C TYR A 90 8.54 12.56 2.58
N ASP A 91 8.43 13.78 2.07
CA ASP A 91 9.48 14.40 1.25
C ASP A 91 10.71 14.72 2.12
N GLU A 92 11.93 14.51 1.60
CA GLU A 92 13.17 14.74 2.36
C GLU A 92 13.31 16.19 2.87
N SER A 93 12.77 17.15 2.12
CA SER A 93 12.76 18.57 2.48
C SER A 93 11.75 18.93 3.59
N VAL A 94 10.88 18.00 3.96
CA VAL A 94 9.83 18.22 4.96
C VAL A 94 10.26 17.66 6.30
N SER A 95 10.31 18.55 7.30
CA SER A 95 10.59 18.16 8.68
C SER A 95 9.42 17.33 9.23
N ARG A 96 9.70 16.11 9.68
CA ARG A 96 8.78 15.35 10.53
C ARG A 96 8.62 16.09 11.86
N ARG A 97 7.41 16.60 12.12
CA ARG A 97 7.07 17.35 13.33
C ARG A 97 5.96 16.65 14.10
N GLY A 98 5.78 17.04 15.36
CA GLY A 98 4.70 16.53 16.20
C GLY A 98 4.88 15.04 16.51
N PHE A 99 3.78 14.29 16.46
CA PHE A 99 3.74 12.89 16.92
C PHE A 99 4.59 11.89 16.11
N VAL A 100 5.15 12.31 14.98
CA VAL A 100 5.95 11.45 14.09
C VAL A 100 7.41 11.90 13.98
N SER A 101 7.87 12.83 14.83
CA SER A 101 9.27 13.32 14.82
C SER A 101 10.29 12.21 15.01
N ASP A 102 9.99 11.28 15.92
CA ASP A 102 10.89 10.18 16.31
C ASP A 102 10.49 8.84 15.68
N VAL A 103 9.49 8.85 14.80
CA VAL A 103 9.02 7.64 14.12
C VAL A 103 9.79 7.46 12.82
N GLU A 104 10.45 6.31 12.68
CA GLU A 104 11.08 5.91 11.42
C GLU A 104 10.02 5.81 10.31
N GLY A 105 10.30 6.47 9.18
CA GLY A 105 9.37 6.55 8.06
C GLY A 105 10.02 6.20 6.73
N ILE A 106 9.30 6.48 5.66
CA ILE A 106 9.76 6.26 4.28
C ILE A 106 9.92 7.62 3.61
N THR A 107 11.12 7.91 3.13
CA THR A 107 11.36 9.09 2.31
C THR A 107 10.84 8.86 0.89
N ILE A 108 10.10 9.84 0.36
CA ILE A 108 9.57 9.83 -1.00
C ILE A 108 10.71 10.19 -1.96
N ASP A 109 11.12 9.22 -2.77
CA ASP A 109 11.99 9.46 -3.92
C ASP A 109 11.13 9.74 -5.15
N ARG A 110 10.94 11.04 -5.46
CA ARG A 110 10.16 11.50 -6.62
C ARG A 110 10.78 11.10 -7.97
N ASN A 111 12.09 10.83 -8.02
CA ASN A 111 12.76 10.35 -9.22
C ASN A 111 12.65 8.82 -9.36
N ASN A 112 12.29 8.13 -8.28
CA ASN A 112 12.13 6.68 -8.25
C ASN A 112 11.00 6.24 -7.32
N LEU A 113 9.75 6.51 -7.74
CA LEU A 113 8.58 6.09 -6.98
C LEU A 113 8.50 4.57 -6.79
N SER A 114 9.06 3.76 -7.71
CA SER A 114 9.13 2.31 -7.53
C SER A 114 9.92 1.90 -6.29
N PHE A 115 11.00 2.62 -5.97
CA PHE A 115 11.76 2.40 -4.74
C PHE A 115 10.96 2.81 -3.50
N THR A 116 10.23 3.93 -3.58
CA THR A 116 9.33 4.39 -2.50
C THR A 116 8.23 3.36 -2.23
N ILE A 117 7.56 2.87 -3.27
CA ILE A 117 6.53 1.82 -3.19
C ILE A 117 7.12 0.53 -2.60
N PHE A 118 8.31 0.12 -3.03
CA PHE A 118 8.99 -1.04 -2.47
C PHE A 118 9.22 -0.89 -0.96
N ASN A 119 9.75 0.24 -0.51
CA ASN A 119 9.98 0.49 0.92
C ASN A 119 8.65 0.56 1.71
N LEU A 120 7.61 1.13 1.12
CA LEU A 120 6.26 1.13 1.68
C LEU A 120 5.72 -0.28 1.88
N LEU A 121 5.79 -1.13 0.87
CA LEU A 121 5.39 -2.53 0.98
C LEU A 121 6.23 -3.28 2.02
N CYS A 122 7.53 -3.02 2.10
CA CYS A 122 8.40 -3.61 3.12
C CYS A 122 7.96 -3.22 4.53
N ARG A 123 7.67 -1.94 4.76
CA ARG A 123 7.29 -1.46 6.08
C ARG A 123 5.90 -1.93 6.46
N LEU A 124 4.92 -1.83 5.56
CA LEU A 124 3.58 -2.39 5.78
C LEU A 124 3.65 -3.89 6.09
N ARG A 125 4.51 -4.65 5.40
CA ARG A 125 4.74 -6.07 5.71
C ARG A 125 5.33 -6.29 7.08
N SER A 126 6.23 -5.44 7.55
CA SER A 126 6.78 -5.57 8.90
C SER A 126 5.76 -5.21 9.98
N GLU A 127 4.94 -4.18 9.76
CA GLU A 127 3.95 -3.69 10.73
C GLU A 127 2.70 -4.58 10.79
N LEU A 128 2.33 -5.19 9.66
CA LEU A 128 1.13 -6.04 9.53
C LEU A 128 1.46 -7.53 9.52
N ALA A 129 2.74 -7.93 9.50
CA ALA A 129 3.11 -9.34 9.70
C ALA A 129 2.58 -9.82 11.06
N PRO A 130 2.11 -11.07 11.14
CA PRO A 130 1.23 -11.46 12.22
C PRO A 130 1.89 -11.35 13.60
N LEU A 131 1.13 -10.76 14.53
CA LEU A 131 1.25 -11.00 15.97
C LEU A 131 0.73 -12.43 16.25
N GLY A 132 1.50 -13.46 15.92
CA GLY A 132 1.12 -14.84 16.24
C GLY A 132 2.00 -15.91 15.59
N ALA A 133 2.47 -16.87 16.38
CA ALA A 133 3.44 -17.91 16.01
C ALA A 133 2.98 -18.96 14.97
N LEU A 134 1.80 -18.81 14.37
CA LEU A 134 1.17 -19.83 13.51
C LEU A 134 0.71 -19.32 12.13
N SER A 135 0.82 -18.02 11.85
CA SER A 135 0.38 -17.47 10.58
C SER A 135 1.56 -17.28 9.64
N VAL A 136 1.58 -18.10 8.60
CA VAL A 136 2.34 -17.84 7.38
C VAL A 136 1.89 -16.46 6.85
N PRO A 137 2.78 -15.55 6.43
CA PRO A 137 2.35 -14.25 5.94
C PRO A 137 1.44 -14.43 4.71
N ASN A 138 0.16 -14.04 4.82
CA ASN A 138 -0.84 -14.01 3.74
C ASN A 138 -0.54 -12.87 2.74
N TRP A 139 0.69 -12.77 2.27
CA TRP A 139 1.10 -11.78 1.28
C TRP A 139 0.97 -12.41 -0.10
N TYR A 140 -0.26 -12.40 -0.61
CA TYR A 140 -0.58 -12.80 -1.97
C TYR A 140 -1.39 -11.70 -2.66
N ILE A 141 -1.38 -11.71 -3.98
CA ILE A 141 -2.32 -10.92 -4.78
C ILE A 141 -3.24 -11.89 -5.49
N ARG A 142 -4.54 -11.66 -5.40
CA ARG A 142 -5.56 -12.44 -6.10
C ARG A 142 -6.35 -11.54 -7.03
N PHE A 143 -6.45 -11.94 -8.29
CA PHE A 143 -7.14 -11.19 -9.34
C PHE A 143 -7.87 -12.14 -10.28
N PRO A 144 -8.96 -11.70 -10.94
CA PRO A 144 -9.58 -12.50 -11.99
C PRO A 144 -8.67 -12.55 -13.22
N CYS A 145 -8.55 -13.72 -13.84
CA CYS A 145 -7.88 -13.88 -15.13
C CYS A 145 -8.48 -12.90 -16.15
N THR A 146 -7.63 -12.14 -16.83
CA THR A 146 -8.02 -11.08 -17.77
C THR A 146 -8.16 -11.58 -19.21
N ILE A 147 -8.04 -12.90 -19.44
CA ILE A 147 -8.35 -13.54 -20.72
C ILE A 147 -9.87 -13.50 -20.92
N PRO A 148 -10.36 -13.11 -22.11
CA PRO A 148 -11.79 -13.17 -22.43
C PRO A 148 -12.38 -14.53 -22.08
N ASP A 149 -13.55 -14.53 -21.45
CA ASP A 149 -14.34 -15.72 -21.09
C ASP A 149 -13.72 -16.69 -20.06
N CYS A 150 -12.50 -16.44 -19.55
CA CYS A 150 -11.92 -17.26 -18.49
C CYS A 150 -12.37 -16.79 -17.09
N GLY A 151 -11.99 -15.57 -16.69
CA GLY A 151 -12.35 -15.00 -15.39
C GLY A 151 -11.86 -15.78 -14.15
N HIS A 152 -11.14 -16.90 -14.32
CA HIS A 152 -10.69 -17.77 -13.25
C HIS A 152 -9.78 -17.01 -12.27
N PRO A 153 -9.92 -17.19 -10.95
CA PRO A 153 -9.07 -16.50 -9.98
C PRO A 153 -7.60 -16.95 -10.12
N VAL A 154 -6.71 -16.00 -10.36
CA VAL A 154 -5.25 -16.21 -10.37
C VAL A 154 -4.67 -15.65 -9.07
N THR A 155 -3.74 -16.40 -8.47
CA THR A 155 -3.06 -16.01 -7.23
C THR A 155 -1.56 -15.92 -7.47
N LEU A 156 -0.97 -14.77 -7.13
CA LEU A 156 0.47 -14.58 -7.03
C LEU A 156 0.87 -14.67 -5.56
N GLU A 157 1.49 -15.79 -5.18
CA GLU A 157 2.06 -15.98 -3.85
C GLU A 157 3.40 -15.23 -3.72
N LEU A 158 3.54 -14.37 -2.71
CA LEU A 158 4.80 -13.64 -2.44
C LEU A 158 5.58 -14.30 -1.31
N GLU A 159 6.01 -15.54 -1.57
CA GLU A 159 6.79 -16.34 -0.62
C GLU A 159 8.17 -15.74 -0.35
N GLN A 160 8.68 -14.93 -1.28
CA GLN A 160 10.02 -14.35 -1.14
C GLN A 160 10.01 -13.21 -0.11
N GLY A 161 11.04 -13.16 0.72
CA GLY A 161 11.31 -12.01 1.57
C GLY A 161 11.73 -10.78 0.75
N GLN A 162 11.56 -9.59 1.32
CA GLN A 162 11.74 -8.32 0.61
C GLN A 162 13.14 -8.16 -0.01
N THR A 163 14.20 -8.59 0.68
CA THR A 163 15.57 -8.56 0.14
C THR A 163 15.70 -9.35 -1.16
N LYS A 164 14.99 -10.48 -1.30
CA LYS A 164 15.01 -11.30 -2.51
C LYS A 164 14.20 -10.64 -3.63
N LEU A 165 13.05 -10.05 -3.31
CA LEU A 165 12.26 -9.25 -4.27
C LEU A 165 13.06 -8.09 -4.85
N TRP A 166 13.79 -7.34 -4.01
CA TRP A 166 14.64 -6.24 -4.48
C TRP A 166 15.77 -6.70 -5.40
N LYS A 167 16.40 -7.84 -5.07
CA LYS A 167 17.42 -8.45 -5.94
C LYS A 167 16.83 -8.83 -7.30
N LEU A 168 15.65 -9.44 -7.34
CA LEU A 168 14.98 -9.76 -8.61
C LEU A 168 14.74 -8.49 -9.44
N HIS A 169 14.25 -7.42 -8.81
CA HIS A 169 14.04 -6.12 -9.47
C HIS A 169 15.33 -5.58 -10.10
N LYS A 170 16.41 -5.52 -9.31
CA LYS A 170 17.72 -5.03 -9.78
C LYS A 170 18.32 -5.86 -10.91
N HIS A 171 17.97 -7.14 -11.00
CA HIS A 171 18.42 -8.02 -12.07
C HIS A 171 17.44 -8.10 -13.25
N GLY A 172 16.39 -7.28 -13.27
CA GLY A 172 15.39 -7.28 -14.34
C GLY A 172 14.56 -8.56 -14.40
N LYS A 173 14.51 -9.35 -13.32
CA LYS A 173 13.71 -10.57 -13.24
C LYS A 173 12.30 -10.23 -12.79
N LEU A 174 11.30 -10.80 -13.46
CA LEU A 174 9.89 -10.61 -13.14
C LEU A 174 9.38 -11.73 -12.22
N LEU A 175 8.37 -11.42 -11.41
CA LEU A 175 7.57 -12.45 -10.75
C LEU A 175 6.56 -13.00 -11.76
N THR A 176 6.24 -14.28 -11.65
CA THR A 176 5.31 -14.94 -12.56
C THR A 176 4.30 -15.78 -11.82
N THR A 177 3.07 -15.77 -12.29
CA THR A 177 2.04 -16.76 -11.94
C THR A 177 1.20 -17.08 -13.17
N SER A 178 0.60 -18.25 -13.23
CA SER A 178 -0.17 -18.70 -14.38
C SER A 178 -1.61 -18.99 -13.98
N CYS A 179 -2.54 -18.73 -14.89
CA CYS A 179 -3.92 -19.15 -14.73
C CYS A 179 -4.01 -20.68 -14.87
N GLU A 180 -4.55 -21.36 -13.87
CA GLU A 180 -4.71 -22.82 -13.88
C GLU A 180 -5.71 -23.31 -14.95
N ASP A 181 -6.61 -22.43 -15.39
CA ASP A 181 -7.67 -22.75 -16.35
C ASP A 181 -7.21 -22.57 -17.81
N CYS A 182 -6.73 -21.38 -18.18
CA CYS A 182 -6.36 -21.07 -19.57
C CYS A 182 -4.85 -21.08 -19.84
N GLY A 183 -4.00 -21.33 -18.85
CA GLY A 183 -2.54 -21.40 -19.00
C GLY A 183 -1.83 -20.07 -19.27
N SER A 184 -2.55 -18.95 -19.35
CA SER A 184 -1.93 -17.61 -19.50
C SER A 184 -1.00 -17.30 -18.32
N THR A 185 0.16 -16.73 -18.63
CA THR A 185 1.18 -16.39 -17.63
C THR A 185 1.27 -14.88 -17.46
N TYR A 186 1.20 -14.43 -16.22
CA TYR A 186 1.22 -13.03 -15.82
C TYR A 186 2.58 -12.68 -15.24
N PHE A 187 3.10 -11.50 -15.61
CA PHE A 187 4.40 -11.02 -15.18
C PHE A 187 4.23 -9.76 -14.33
N PHE A 188 4.93 -9.70 -13.21
CA PHE A 188 4.86 -8.59 -12.26
C PHE A 188 6.25 -8.06 -11.91
N ASN A 189 6.33 -6.75 -11.68
CA ASN A 189 7.54 -6.11 -11.19
C ASN A 189 7.75 -6.49 -9.72
N PRO A 190 8.85 -7.16 -9.33
CA PRO A 190 9.06 -7.59 -7.94
C PRO A 190 9.23 -6.45 -6.92
N ALA A 191 9.55 -5.22 -7.35
CA ALA A 191 9.67 -4.08 -6.43
C ALA A 191 8.30 -3.53 -6.02
N THR A 192 7.40 -3.38 -6.98
CA THR A 192 6.10 -2.73 -6.77
C THR A 192 4.94 -3.71 -6.71
N ILE A 193 5.17 -4.95 -7.16
CA ILE A 193 4.16 -5.96 -7.48
C ILE A 193 3.13 -5.46 -8.51
N GLY A 194 3.50 -4.45 -9.30
CA GLY A 194 2.70 -3.96 -10.42
C GLY A 194 2.72 -4.94 -11.59
N PHE A 195 1.57 -5.10 -12.25
CA PHE A 195 1.45 -5.85 -13.49
C PHE A 195 2.35 -5.24 -14.58
N VAL A 196 3.08 -6.09 -15.31
CA VAL A 196 3.99 -5.68 -16.40
C VAL A 196 3.43 -6.14 -17.74
N SER A 197 3.16 -7.43 -17.87
CA SER A 197 2.68 -8.04 -19.10
C SER A 197 1.99 -9.37 -18.81
N ARG A 198 1.33 -9.91 -19.83
CA ARG A 198 0.73 -11.24 -19.84
C ARG A 198 1.13 -11.93 -21.14
N ASP A 199 1.57 -13.17 -21.05
CA ASP A 199 1.73 -14.06 -22.19
C ASP A 199 0.53 -15.00 -22.23
N ASP A 200 -0.24 -14.91 -23.29
CA ASP A 200 -1.38 -15.78 -23.50
C ASP A 200 -0.81 -17.17 -23.81
N GLY A 201 -1.18 -18.17 -22.99
CA GLY A 201 -0.83 -19.56 -23.27
C GLY A 201 -1.30 -19.90 -24.69
N ALA A 202 -0.52 -20.68 -25.43
CA ALA A 202 -0.81 -21.00 -26.83
C ALA A 202 -2.30 -21.32 -27.00
N SER A 203 -3.01 -20.48 -27.74
CA SER A 203 -4.41 -20.74 -28.07
C SER A 203 -4.49 -22.13 -28.72
N PRO A 204 -5.39 -23.02 -28.28
CA PRO A 204 -5.65 -24.26 -29.01
C PRO A 204 -6.12 -23.97 -30.44
#